data_AF-K6U0W2-F1
#
_entry.id   AF-K6U0W2-F1
#
_cell.length_a   1.000
_cell.length_b   1.000
_cell.length_c   1.000
_cell.angle_alpha   90.00
_cell.angle_beta   90.00
_cell.angle_gamma   90.00
#
_symmetry.space_group_name_H-M   'P 1'
#
loop_
_entity.id
_entity.type
_entity.pdbx_description
1 polymer ?
#
loop_
_entity_poly.entity_id
_entity_poly.type
_entity_poly.pdbx_seq_one_letter_code
_entity_poly.pdbx_strand_id
1 'polypeptide(L)'
;MKSIPGVNGGYELALSPENITFWNIVEVVEGNSPLFQCAEIRQKELLLDKDNLPDTHTKCPCLIKVVMLEAEDQMRQYLNNKTLAWLHDQLKNKIPEEHRKATIKWFNNTKSK
;
A
#
# COMPACT_ATOMS: atom_id res chain seq x y z
N MET A 1 4.95 13.04 4.73
CA MET A 1 4.82 14.33 4.03
C MET A 1 5.13 15.44 5.01
N LYS A 2 5.70 16.56 4.58
CA LYS A 2 5.92 17.72 5.44
C LYS A 2 5.20 18.92 4.84
N SER A 3 4.39 19.58 5.66
CA SER A 3 3.63 20.77 5.27
C SER A 3 4.43 22.00 5.66
N ILE A 4 4.64 22.89 4.70
CA ILE A 4 5.28 24.19 4.91
C ILE A 4 4.16 25.23 4.93
N PRO A 5 3.92 25.93 6.05
CA PRO A 5 2.88 26.96 6.14
C PRO A 5 3.32 28.27 5.46
N GLY A 6 2.35 29.15 5.18
CA GLY A 6 2.58 30.50 4.62
C GLY A 6 2.19 30.62 3.15
N VAL A 7 2.31 31.84 2.60
CA VAL A 7 1.87 32.17 1.23
C VAL A 7 2.64 31.39 0.15
N ASN A 8 3.91 31.07 0.42
CA ASN A 8 4.76 30.21 -0.42
C ASN A 8 4.86 28.79 0.15
N GLY A 9 3.87 28.40 0.95
CA GLY A 9 3.77 27.09 1.56
C GLY A 9 3.48 25.97 0.55
N GLY A 10 3.32 24.76 1.06
CA GLY A 10 3.02 23.60 0.24
C GLY A 10 3.48 22.31 0.90
N TYR A 11 3.54 21.26 0.10
CA TYR A 11 3.95 19.95 0.57
C TYR A 11 5.26 19.52 -0.04
N GLU A 12 6.12 18.95 0.81
CA GLU A 12 7.32 18.24 0.40
C GLU A 12 7.27 16.79 0.87
N LEU A 13 8.05 15.93 0.20
CA LEU A 13 8.29 14.59 0.68
C LEU A 13 9.03 14.69 2.03
N ALA A 14 8.51 13.99 3.05
CA ALA A 14 9.15 13.98 4.37
C ALA A 14 10.41 13.12 4.42
N LEU A 15 10.56 12.23 3.44
CA LEU A 15 11.69 11.30 3.30
C LEU A 15 12.18 11.39 1.85
N SER A 16 13.40 10.90 1.62
CA SER A 16 13.93 10.83 0.26
C SER A 16 13.12 9.84 -0.60
N PRO A 17 12.98 10.06 -1.92
CA PRO A 17 12.19 9.18 -2.80
C PRO A 17 12.64 7.72 -2.82
N GLU A 18 13.89 7.44 -2.46
CA GLU A 18 14.47 6.08 -2.36
C GLU A 18 13.92 5.32 -1.16
N ASN A 19 13.48 6.03 -0.12
CA ASN A 19 12.96 5.46 1.12
C ASN A 19 11.42 5.40 1.18
N ILE A 20 10.74 5.79 0.10
CA ILE A 20 9.27 5.77 0.03
C ILE A 20 8.87 4.65 -0.93
N THR A 21 8.37 3.55 -0.37
CA THR A 21 7.90 2.40 -1.15
C THR A 21 6.45 2.58 -1.59
N PHE A 22 6.01 1.82 -2.60
CA PHE A 22 4.60 1.75 -2.96
C PHE A 22 3.76 1.19 -1.82
N TRP A 23 4.32 0.27 -1.02
CA TRP A 23 3.64 -0.25 0.17
C TRP A 23 3.37 0.86 1.21
N ASN A 24 4.33 1.76 1.45
CA ASN A 24 4.11 2.89 2.35
C ASN A 24 2.96 3.79 1.88
N ILE A 25 2.79 3.97 0.57
CA ILE A 25 1.70 4.77 0.01
C ILE A 25 0.36 4.06 0.25
N VAL A 26 0.29 2.75 -0.01
CA VAL A 26 -0.92 1.95 0.25
C VAL A 26 -1.30 2.02 1.73
N GLU A 27 -0.36 1.80 2.65
CA GLU A 27 -0.66 1.85 4.09
C GLU A 27 -1.17 3.22 4.56
N VAL A 28 -0.65 4.30 3.99
CA VAL A 28 -1.06 5.67 4.37
C VAL A 28 -2.45 6.03 3.80
N VAL A 29 -2.81 5.50 2.63
CA VAL A 29 -4.08 5.82 1.96
C VAL A 29 -5.21 4.89 2.41
N GLU A 30 -4.96 3.58 2.41
CA GLU A 30 -5.97 2.54 2.67
C GLU A 30 -5.96 2.07 4.14
N GLY A 31 -4.89 2.36 4.88
CA GLY A 31 -4.68 1.87 6.24
C GLY A 31 -3.93 0.53 6.27
N ASN A 32 -3.76 0.01 7.49
CA ASN A 32 -2.96 -1.20 7.77
C ASN A 32 -3.80 -2.46 8.05
N SER A 33 -5.11 -2.39 7.80
CA SER A 33 -5.99 -3.55 8.01
C SER A 33 -5.67 -4.63 6.97
N PRO A 34 -5.66 -5.92 7.35
CA PRO A 34 -5.48 -7.01 6.40
C PRO A 34 -6.53 -6.95 5.29
N LEU A 35 -6.14 -7.30 4.06
CA LEU A 35 -7.05 -7.39 2.93
C LEU A 35 -8.17 -8.41 3.18
N PHE A 36 -7.86 -9.48 3.93
CA PHE A 36 -8.79 -10.53 4.27
C PHE A 36 -9.04 -10.61 5.77
N GLN A 37 -10.30 -10.47 6.17
CA GLN A 37 -10.74 -10.64 7.55
C GLN A 37 -11.56 -11.93 7.67
N CYS A 38 -10.99 -12.93 8.35
CA CYS A 38 -11.69 -14.19 8.59
C CYS A 38 -12.87 -13.96 9.55
N ALA A 39 -14.07 -14.29 9.10
CA ALA A 39 -15.30 -14.23 9.91
C ALA A 39 -15.60 -15.54 10.65
N GLU A 40 -14.65 -16.48 10.70
CA GLU A 40 -14.77 -17.83 11.28
C GLU A 40 -16.02 -18.59 10.82
N ILE A 41 -16.32 -18.52 9.51
CA ILE A 41 -17.55 -19.10 8.95
C ILE A 41 -17.70 -20.60 9.21
N ARG A 42 -16.58 -21.34 9.25
CA ARG A 42 -16.53 -22.77 9.60
C ARG A 42 -17.09 -23.09 11.00
N GLN A 43 -17.16 -22.10 11.90
CA GLN A 43 -17.70 -22.26 13.26
C GLN A 43 -19.18 -21.86 13.38
N LYS A 44 -19.76 -21.35 12.28
CA LYS A 44 -21.12 -20.80 12.22
C LYS A 44 -22.08 -21.69 11.42
N GLU A 45 -21.67 -22.89 11.05
CA GLU A 45 -22.49 -23.85 10.31
C GLU A 45 -23.53 -24.50 11.23
N LEU A 46 -24.77 -24.61 10.76
CA LEU A 46 -25.91 -25.15 11.51
C LEU A 46 -25.77 -26.66 11.78
N LEU A 47 -25.16 -27.38 10.85
CA LEU A 47 -25.02 -28.84 10.88
C LEU A 47 -23.76 -29.32 11.62
N LEU A 48 -22.98 -28.38 12.18
CA LEU A 48 -21.70 -28.67 12.78
C LEU A 48 -21.86 -29.22 14.21
N ASP A 49 -21.55 -30.50 14.40
CA ASP A 49 -21.42 -31.11 15.72
C ASP A 49 -20.07 -30.71 16.36
N LYS A 50 -20.08 -29.69 17.22
CA LYS A 50 -18.86 -29.12 17.82
C LYS A 50 -18.15 -30.06 18.79
N ASP A 51 -18.85 -31.05 19.33
CA ASP A 51 -18.29 -31.96 20.34
C ASP A 51 -17.50 -33.12 19.70
N ASN A 52 -17.64 -33.32 18.38
CA ASN A 52 -17.00 -34.39 17.63
C ASN A 52 -16.17 -33.87 16.44
N LEU A 53 -15.40 -32.80 16.66
CA LEU A 53 -14.50 -32.24 15.66
C LEU A 53 -13.03 -32.43 16.04
N PRO A 54 -12.14 -32.59 15.03
CA PRO A 54 -10.72 -32.47 15.28
C PRO A 54 -10.38 -31.02 15.66
N ASP A 55 -9.37 -30.86 16.52
CA ASP A 55 -8.81 -29.56 16.91
C ASP A 55 -8.45 -28.66 15.73
N THR A 56 -8.04 -29.24 14.61
CA THR A 56 -7.71 -28.50 13.38
C THR A 56 -8.91 -27.77 12.79
N HIS A 57 -10.14 -28.26 13.04
CA HIS A 57 -11.36 -27.63 12.57
C HIS A 57 -11.80 -26.47 13.46
N THR A 58 -11.40 -26.41 14.73
CA THR A 58 -11.82 -25.37 15.69
C THR A 58 -10.74 -24.32 15.93
N LYS A 59 -9.45 -24.68 15.88
CA LYS A 59 -8.33 -23.74 16.12
C LYS A 59 -8.12 -22.79 14.94
N CYS A 60 -7.89 -21.52 15.23
CA CYS A 60 -7.53 -20.49 14.25
C CYS A 60 -6.00 -20.41 14.09
N PRO A 61 -5.47 -19.99 12.91
CA PRO A 61 -6.19 -19.62 11.69
C PRO A 61 -6.67 -20.83 10.88
N CYS A 62 -7.78 -20.69 10.16
CA CYS A 62 -8.17 -21.69 9.15
C CYS A 62 -7.26 -21.61 7.91
N LEU A 63 -7.23 -22.67 7.09
CA LEU A 63 -6.38 -22.72 5.90
C LEU A 63 -6.65 -21.56 4.93
N ILE A 64 -7.92 -21.15 4.76
CA ILE A 64 -8.28 -19.98 3.93
C ILE A 64 -7.58 -18.72 4.45
N LYS A 65 -7.62 -18.48 5.77
CA LYS A 65 -6.95 -17.33 6.37
C LYS A 65 -5.44 -17.39 6.17
N VAL A 66 -4.83 -18.57 6.29
CA VAL A 66 -3.39 -18.76 6.05
C VAL A 66 -3.02 -18.38 4.61
N VAL A 67 -3.71 -18.96 3.62
CA VAL A 67 -3.45 -18.68 2.20
C VAL A 67 -3.65 -17.20 1.88
N MET A 68 -4.69 -16.56 2.42
CA MET A 68 -4.94 -15.14 2.19
C MET A 68 -3.87 -14.24 2.82
N LEU A 69 -3.35 -14.59 4.01
CA LEU A 69 -2.26 -13.86 4.64
C LEU A 69 -0.94 -14.02 3.88
N GLU A 70 -0.65 -15.22 3.38
CA GLU A 70 0.54 -15.48 2.55
C GLU A 70 0.49 -14.71 1.23
N ALA A 71 -0.67 -14.68 0.57
CA ALA A 71 -0.88 -13.89 -0.65
C ALA A 71 -0.68 -12.38 -0.39
N GLU A 72 -1.24 -11.88 0.71
CA GLU A 72 -1.05 -10.48 1.11
C GLU A 72 0.43 -10.18 1.39
N ASP A 73 1.15 -11.08 2.06
CA ASP A 73 2.58 -10.89 2.32
C ASP A 73 3.41 -10.82 1.03
N GLN A 74 3.14 -11.69 0.05
CA GLN A 74 3.82 -11.61 -1.25
C GLN A 74 3.55 -10.28 -1.97
N MET A 75 2.31 -9.78 -1.90
CA MET A 75 1.96 -8.46 -2.43
C MET A 75 2.74 -7.36 -1.71
N ARG A 76 2.79 -7.39 -0.37
CA ARG A 76 3.55 -6.43 0.45
C ARG A 76 5.04 -6.43 0.09
N GLN A 77 5.64 -7.60 -0.05
CA GLN A 77 7.04 -7.73 -0.44
C GLN A 77 7.29 -7.13 -1.83
N TYR A 78 6.43 -7.41 -2.80
CA TYR A 78 6.54 -6.84 -4.15
C TYR A 78 6.49 -5.31 -4.12
N LEU A 79 5.52 -4.74 -3.41
CA LEU A 79 5.32 -3.28 -3.34
C LEU A 79 6.41 -2.58 -2.52
N ASN A 80 6.99 -3.25 -1.52
CA ASN A 80 8.14 -2.73 -0.79
C ASN A 80 9.39 -2.61 -1.66
N ASN A 81 9.54 -3.46 -2.68
CA ASN A 81 10.67 -3.41 -3.62
C ASN A 81 10.54 -2.34 -4.71
N LYS A 82 9.45 -1.56 -4.71
CA LYS A 82 9.22 -0.46 -5.67
C LYS A 82 9.18 0.85 -4.92
N THR A 83 10.06 1.77 -5.26
CA THR A 83 10.18 3.09 -4.61
C THR A 83 9.75 4.21 -5.53
N LEU A 84 9.52 5.41 -4.99
CA LEU A 84 9.26 6.60 -5.80
C LEU A 84 10.48 6.98 -6.67
N ALA A 85 11.71 6.76 -6.18
CA ALA A 85 12.91 6.92 -6.98
C ALA A 85 12.94 5.96 -8.18
N TRP A 86 12.60 4.69 -7.95
CA TRP A 86 12.47 3.70 -9.03
C TRP A 86 11.43 4.15 -10.06
N LEU A 87 10.24 4.57 -9.61
CA LEU A 87 9.21 5.08 -10.52
C LEU A 87 9.70 6.26 -11.34
N HIS A 88 10.37 7.23 -10.71
CA HIS A 88 10.92 8.40 -11.38
C HIS A 88 11.89 8.00 -12.50
N ASP A 89 12.75 7.02 -12.25
CA ASP A 89 13.67 6.50 -13.26
C ASP A 89 12.94 5.81 -14.42
N GLN A 90 11.95 4.97 -14.14
CA GLN A 90 11.16 4.29 -15.18
C GLN A 90 10.38 5.26 -16.07
N LEU A 91 9.99 6.43 -15.53
CA LEU A 91 9.25 7.44 -16.29
C LEU A 91 10.12 8.23 -17.27
N LYS A 92 11.45 8.28 -17.10
CA LYS A 92 12.34 9.03 -18.00
C LYS A 92 12.20 8.61 -19.47
N ASN A 93 11.93 7.31 -19.70
CA ASN A 93 11.78 6.75 -21.04
C ASN A 93 10.30 6.61 -21.48
N LYS A 94 9.34 7.01 -20.63
CA LYS A 94 7.91 6.89 -20.89
C LYS A 94 7.22 8.23 -21.07
N ILE A 95 7.81 9.30 -20.56
CA ILE A 95 7.29 10.67 -20.67
C ILE A 95 8.24 11.47 -21.56
N PRO A 96 7.76 12.12 -22.63
CA PRO A 96 8.62 12.95 -23.46
C PRO A 96 9.23 14.09 -22.66
N GLU A 97 10.48 14.43 -22.95
CA GLU A 97 11.26 15.41 -22.19
C GLU A 97 10.58 16.80 -22.14
N GLU A 98 9.96 17.23 -23.25
CA GLU A 98 9.22 18.50 -23.30
C GLU A 98 8.01 18.51 -22.36
N HIS A 99 7.30 17.40 -22.24
CA HIS A 99 6.22 17.27 -21.26
C HIS A 99 6.75 17.34 -19.82
N ARG A 100 7.90 16.70 -19.54
CA ARG A 100 8.54 16.76 -18.22
C ARG A 100 8.94 18.20 -17.86
N LYS A 101 9.55 18.94 -18.78
CA LYS A 101 9.91 20.35 -18.60
C LYS A 101 8.67 21.22 -18.37
N ALA A 102 7.62 21.02 -19.15
CA ALA A 102 6.36 21.76 -19.00
C ALA A 102 5.73 21.55 -17.62
N THR A 103 5.72 20.31 -17.13
CA THR A 103 5.24 19.97 -15.78
C THR A 103 6.06 20.67 -14.68
N ILE A 104 7.39 20.64 -14.76
CA ILE A 104 8.26 21.33 -13.79
C ILE A 104 7.99 22.85 -13.82
N LYS A 105 7.89 23.44 -15.01
CA LYS A 105 7.58 24.87 -15.17
C LYS A 105 6.23 25.22 -14.54
N TRP A 106 5.21 24.38 -14.73
CA TRP A 106 3.90 24.58 -14.13
C TRP A 106 3.94 24.55 -12.59
N PHE A 107 4.60 23.55 -12.00
CA PHE A 107 4.76 23.46 -10.53
C PHE A 107 5.56 24.62 -9.91
N ASN A 108 6.54 25.16 -10.64
CA ASN A 108 7.31 26.32 -10.17
C ASN A 108 6.51 27.62 -10.29
N ASN A 109 5.72 27.77 -11.35
CA ASN A 109 4.87 28.95 -11.54
C ASN A 109 3.71 29.01 -10.53
N THR A 110 3.18 27.87 -10.09
CA THR A 110 2.13 27.83 -9.05
C THR A 110 2.64 28.22 -7.66
N LYS A 111 3.94 28.13 -7.39
CA LYS A 111 4.56 28.63 -6.14
C LYS A 111 4.83 30.14 -6.13
N SER A 112 4.64 30.83 -7.26
CA SER A 112 4.98 32.24 -7.45
C SER A 112 3.74 33.17 -7.44
N LYS A 113 2.56 32.62 -7.17
CA LYS A 113 1.29 33.35 -7.00
C LYS A 113 0.87 33.28 -5.54
#